data_AF-A0A2G6JSH6-F1
#
_entry.id   AF-A0A2G6JSH6-F1
#
_cell.length_a   1.000
_cell.length_b   1.000
_cell.length_c   1.000
_cell.angle_alpha   90.00
_cell.angle_beta   90.00
_cell.angle_gamma   90.00
#
_symmetry.space_group_name_H-M   'P 1'
#
loop_
_entity.id
_entity.type
_entity.pdbx_description
1 polymer ?
#
loop_
_entity_poly.entity_id
_entity_poly.type
_entity_poly.pdbx_seq_one_letter_code
_entity_poly.pdbx_strand_id
1 'polypeptide(L)'
;MHPDAESAVLAAEVAVEAQKYLDTVTEVAAGEHESAEISLLLLAASRILAVGARLGASRDFLPSEQYEPDSGPDDDLGPLLVSLSQELDGLDEYADLVDPLTSPELTSGSLTGDLLSIAEDLAKGLQHARANRFDEALWWWQFSYLSNWGERAAATVRILTSVLSHLRLDADPDTLADAEFHALHP
;
A
#
# COMPACT_ATOMS: atom_id res chain seq x y z
N MET A 1 0.00 -0.17 -30.78
CA MET A 1 -0.77 1.10 -30.74
C MET A 1 -0.09 1.96 -29.70
N HIS A 2 0.33 3.18 -30.01
CA HIS A 2 0.97 4.03 -28.99
C HIS A 2 -0.08 4.35 -27.91
N PRO A 3 0.23 4.22 -26.61
CA PRO A 3 -0.70 4.66 -25.57
C PRO A 3 -1.09 6.11 -25.85
N ASP A 4 -2.36 6.45 -25.61
CA ASP A 4 -2.74 7.85 -25.66
C ASP A 4 -1.93 8.64 -24.62
N ALA A 5 -1.78 9.95 -24.84
CA ALA A 5 -0.93 10.78 -23.99
C ALA A 5 -1.35 10.75 -22.51
N GLU A 6 -2.64 10.53 -22.24
CA GLU A 6 -3.18 10.40 -20.89
C GLU A 6 -2.72 9.11 -20.21
N SER A 7 -2.80 7.97 -20.92
CA SER A 7 -2.31 6.68 -20.43
C SER A 7 -0.81 6.69 -20.15
N ALA A 8 -0.02 7.35 -21.02
CA ALA A 8 1.42 7.49 -20.79
C ALA A 8 1.75 8.31 -19.53
N VAL A 9 1.01 9.39 -19.28
CA VAL A 9 1.15 10.19 -18.05
C VAL A 9 0.75 9.38 -16.82
N LEU A 10 -0.37 8.65 -16.88
CA LEU A 10 -0.81 7.79 -15.80
C LEU A 10 0.20 6.68 -15.50
N ALA A 11 0.73 6.01 -16.52
CA ALA A 11 1.73 4.95 -16.34
C ALA A 11 3.00 5.47 -15.66
N ALA A 12 3.47 6.66 -16.06
CA ALA A 12 4.64 7.28 -15.44
C ALA A 12 4.38 7.65 -13.98
N GLU A 13 3.20 8.16 -13.65
CA GLU A 13 2.83 8.48 -12.28
C GLU A 13 2.70 7.23 -11.40
N VAL A 14 2.04 6.18 -11.89
CA VAL A 14 1.90 4.91 -11.18
C VAL A 14 3.28 4.31 -10.93
N ALA A 15 4.18 4.32 -11.93
CA ALA A 15 5.55 3.85 -11.75
C ALA A 15 6.29 4.60 -10.64
N VAL A 16 6.15 5.92 -10.57
CA VAL A 16 6.80 6.73 -9.54
C VAL A 16 6.27 6.42 -8.15
N GLU A 17 4.94 6.35 -7.98
CA GLU A 17 4.35 6.07 -6.67
C GLU A 17 4.54 4.61 -6.24
N ALA A 18 4.53 3.67 -7.19
CA ALA A 18 4.87 2.26 -6.94
C ALA A 18 6.31 2.13 -6.45
N GLN A 19 7.27 2.79 -7.09
CA GLN A 19 8.66 2.74 -6.66
C GLN A 19 8.82 3.33 -5.25
N LYS A 20 8.20 4.49 -4.98
CA LYS A 20 8.24 5.10 -3.64
C LYS A 20 7.62 4.20 -2.57
N TYR A 21 6.56 3.48 -2.90
CA TYR A 21 5.95 2.50 -2.00
C TYR A 21 6.96 1.40 -1.64
N LEU A 22 7.59 0.77 -2.64
CA LEU A 22 8.60 -0.27 -2.45
C LEU A 22 9.80 0.24 -1.63
N ASP A 23 10.29 1.44 -1.95
CA ASP A 23 11.40 2.07 -1.24
C ASP A 23 11.02 2.27 0.23
N THR A 24 9.84 2.87 0.50
CA THR A 24 9.38 3.14 1.88
C THR A 24 9.22 1.86 2.69
N VAL A 25 8.61 0.83 2.12
CA VAL A 25 8.42 -0.46 2.81
C VAL A 25 9.77 -1.12 3.11
N THR A 26 10.73 -1.02 2.19
CA THR A 26 12.08 -1.56 2.39
C THR A 26 12.85 -0.79 3.46
N GLU A 27 12.79 0.54 3.46
CA GLU A 27 13.45 1.39 4.47
C GLU A 27 12.87 1.14 5.88
N VAL A 28 11.55 0.99 5.98
CA VAL A 28 10.89 0.62 7.25
C VAL A 28 11.32 -0.77 7.70
N ALA A 29 11.31 -1.76 6.81
CA ALA A 29 11.76 -3.12 7.13
C ALA A 29 13.23 -3.18 7.57
N ALA A 30 14.06 -2.23 7.12
CA ALA A 30 15.46 -2.11 7.50
C ALA A 30 15.67 -1.38 8.84
N GLY A 31 14.60 -0.87 9.47
CA GLY A 31 14.67 -0.12 10.73
C GLY A 31 15.30 1.27 10.59
N GLU A 32 15.25 1.88 9.39
CA GLU A 32 15.95 3.15 9.12
C GLU A 32 15.24 4.39 9.73
N HIS A 33 14.02 4.24 10.24
CA HIS A 33 13.15 5.35 10.65
C HIS A 33 12.50 5.18 12.02
N GLU A 34 13.33 5.04 13.06
CA GLU A 34 12.88 4.87 14.45
C GLU A 34 11.83 5.93 14.83
N SER A 35 10.63 5.49 15.23
CA SER A 35 9.46 6.30 15.64
C SER A 35 8.63 6.98 14.53
N ALA A 36 8.93 6.73 13.24
CA ALA A 36 8.16 7.30 12.13
C ALA A 36 7.50 6.25 11.20
N GLU A 37 7.75 4.97 11.44
CA GLU A 37 7.40 3.82 10.60
C GLU A 37 5.91 3.79 10.27
N ILE A 38 5.05 3.88 11.28
CA ILE A 38 3.59 3.88 11.12
C ILE A 38 3.12 5.04 10.23
N SER A 39 3.73 6.22 10.40
CA SER A 39 3.36 7.41 9.62
C SER A 39 3.85 7.32 8.18
N LEU A 40 5.04 6.75 7.96
CA LEU A 40 5.62 6.53 6.63
C LEU A 40 4.80 5.48 5.86
N LEU A 41 4.49 4.34 6.48
CA LEU A 41 3.65 3.31 5.89
C LEU A 41 2.24 3.85 5.57
N LEU A 42 1.64 4.63 6.47
CA LEU A 42 0.32 5.24 6.25
C LEU A 42 0.36 6.18 5.05
N LEU A 43 1.40 7.00 4.93
CA LEU A 43 1.57 7.91 3.81
C LEU A 43 1.79 7.16 2.49
N ALA A 44 2.63 6.13 2.49
CA ALA A 44 2.89 5.29 1.31
C ALA A 44 1.60 4.58 0.84
N ALA A 45 0.88 3.93 1.75
CA ALA A 45 -0.39 3.26 1.47
C ALA A 45 -1.47 4.24 0.97
N SER A 46 -1.56 5.43 1.58
CA SER A 46 -2.53 6.45 1.15
C SER A 46 -2.24 6.99 -0.25
N ARG A 47 -0.95 7.20 -0.59
CA ARG A 47 -0.54 7.67 -1.93
C ARG A 47 -0.83 6.62 -3.00
N ILE A 48 -0.46 5.36 -2.75
CA ILE A 48 -0.72 4.31 -3.74
C ILE A 48 -2.21 4.07 -3.92
N LEU A 49 -3.01 4.15 -2.84
CA LEU A 49 -4.47 4.07 -2.93
C LEU A 49 -5.06 5.21 -3.78
N ALA A 50 -4.51 6.43 -3.68
CA ALA A 50 -4.95 7.56 -4.51
C ALA A 50 -4.66 7.34 -6.00
N VAL A 51 -3.50 6.76 -6.33
CA VAL A 51 -3.18 6.37 -7.71
C VAL A 51 -4.07 5.21 -8.18
N GLY A 52 -4.32 4.23 -7.31
CA GLY A 52 -5.26 3.13 -7.56
C GLY A 52 -6.66 3.61 -7.91
N ALA A 53 -7.18 4.60 -7.17
CA ALA A 53 -8.46 5.22 -7.47
C ALA A 53 -8.52 5.80 -8.90
N ARG A 54 -7.40 6.32 -9.42
CA ARG A 54 -7.32 6.81 -10.81
C ARG A 54 -7.28 5.66 -11.82
N LEU A 55 -6.60 4.55 -11.51
CA LEU A 55 -6.66 3.33 -12.32
C LEU A 55 -8.08 2.77 -12.38
N GLY A 56 -8.78 2.70 -11.26
CA GLY A 56 -10.17 2.24 -11.19
C GLY A 56 -11.19 3.18 -11.86
N ALA A 57 -10.88 4.47 -11.98
CA ALA A 57 -11.69 5.43 -12.73
C ALA A 57 -11.41 5.44 -14.23
N SER A 58 -10.30 4.82 -14.65
CA SER A 58 -9.91 4.73 -16.06
C SER A 58 -10.71 3.61 -16.76
N ARG A 59 -10.79 3.68 -18.10
CA ARG A 59 -11.30 2.54 -18.88
C ARG A 59 -10.35 1.35 -18.73
N ASP A 60 -10.87 0.15 -18.96
CA ASP A 60 -10.06 -1.06 -18.94
C ASP A 60 -8.90 -0.94 -19.92
N PHE A 61 -7.69 -1.08 -19.41
CA PHE A 61 -6.50 -1.23 -20.22
C PHE A 61 -6.48 -2.63 -20.82
N LEU A 62 -5.86 -2.80 -21.98
CA LEU A 62 -5.69 -4.10 -22.61
C LEU A 62 -4.25 -4.22 -23.08
N PRO A 63 -3.60 -5.36 -22.83
CA PRO A 63 -2.26 -5.60 -23.33
C PRO A 63 -2.26 -5.65 -24.86
N SER A 64 -1.18 -5.19 -25.47
CA SER A 64 -1.01 -5.24 -26.93
C SER A 64 -0.85 -6.66 -27.47
N GLU A 65 -0.34 -7.57 -26.65
CA GLU A 65 -0.12 -8.97 -26.97
C GLU A 65 -1.10 -9.88 -26.19
N GLN A 66 -1.39 -11.06 -26.74
CA GLN A 66 -2.29 -12.02 -26.07
C GLN A 66 -1.62 -12.75 -24.89
N TYR A 67 -0.30 -12.86 -24.92
CA TYR A 67 0.49 -13.57 -23.93
C TYR A 67 1.42 -12.60 -23.23
N GLU A 68 1.59 -12.80 -21.91
CA GLU A 68 2.56 -12.04 -21.14
C GLU A 68 3.97 -12.30 -21.72
N PRO A 69 4.72 -11.25 -22.09
CA PRO A 69 6.10 -11.42 -22.53
C PRO A 69 6.99 -11.74 -21.34
N ASP A 70 8.00 -12.60 -21.55
CA ASP A 70 8.97 -12.96 -20.51
C ASP A 70 9.63 -11.69 -19.95
N SER A 71 9.39 -11.47 -18.67
CA SER A 71 9.81 -10.27 -17.96
C SER A 71 11.01 -10.53 -17.04
N GLY A 72 11.55 -11.76 -17.09
CA GLY A 72 12.56 -12.24 -16.17
C GLY A 72 11.96 -12.88 -14.92
N PRO A 73 12.81 -13.35 -13.99
CA PRO A 73 12.34 -13.90 -12.73
C PRO A 73 11.60 -12.84 -11.91
N ASP A 74 10.61 -13.28 -11.13
CA ASP A 74 9.98 -12.42 -10.13
C ASP A 74 10.96 -12.17 -8.98
N ASP A 75 10.84 -10.99 -8.36
CA ASP A 75 11.67 -10.61 -7.21
C ASP A 75 11.31 -11.47 -5.99
N ASP A 76 12.31 -12.04 -5.30
CA ASP A 76 12.09 -12.76 -4.04
C ASP A 76 11.94 -11.76 -2.89
N LEU A 77 10.70 -11.52 -2.47
CA LEU A 77 10.38 -10.66 -1.34
C LEU A 77 10.34 -11.41 0.01
N GLY A 78 10.73 -12.68 0.05
CA GLY A 78 10.82 -13.45 1.30
C GLY A 78 11.68 -12.79 2.39
N PRO A 79 12.86 -12.22 2.08
CA PRO A 79 13.64 -11.47 3.06
C PRO A 79 12.94 -10.20 3.58
N LEU A 80 12.16 -9.54 2.73
CA LEU A 80 11.38 -8.35 3.09
C LEU A 80 10.28 -8.72 4.09
N LEU A 81 9.55 -9.83 3.84
CA LEU A 81 8.55 -10.36 4.76
C LEU A 81 9.12 -10.58 6.15
N VAL A 82 10.24 -11.30 6.26
CA VAL A 82 10.87 -11.60 7.55
C VAL A 82 11.22 -10.32 8.30
N SER A 83 11.78 -9.34 7.61
CA SER A 83 12.21 -8.08 8.20
C SER A 83 11.02 -7.22 8.64
N LEU A 84 9.97 -7.12 7.82
CA LEU A 84 8.73 -6.42 8.19
C LEU A 84 8.02 -7.07 9.38
N SER A 85 7.94 -8.41 9.43
CA SER A 85 7.32 -9.10 10.56
C SER A 85 8.07 -8.86 11.87
N GLN A 86 9.39 -8.65 11.81
CA GLN A 86 10.18 -8.29 12.99
C GLN A 86 9.92 -6.84 13.40
N GLU A 87 9.87 -5.92 12.45
CA GLU A 87 9.64 -4.50 12.70
C GLU A 87 8.23 -4.22 13.23
N LEU A 88 7.23 -4.93 12.72
CA LEU A 88 5.81 -4.76 13.07
C LEU A 88 5.32 -5.80 14.08
N ASP A 89 6.22 -6.37 14.89
CA ASP A 89 5.85 -7.37 15.90
C ASP A 89 4.75 -6.85 16.84
N GLY A 90 3.73 -7.67 17.05
CA GLY A 90 2.54 -7.32 17.83
C GLY A 90 1.51 -6.41 17.13
N LEU A 91 1.76 -5.97 15.90
CA LEU A 91 0.83 -5.14 15.10
C LEU A 91 0.31 -5.85 13.83
N ASP A 92 0.66 -7.12 13.63
CA ASP A 92 0.40 -7.81 12.37
C ASP A 92 -1.06 -8.23 12.20
N GLU A 93 -1.64 -8.92 13.18
CA GLU A 93 -2.98 -9.49 13.06
C GLU A 93 -4.07 -8.44 13.31
N TYR A 94 -5.11 -8.45 12.47
CA TYR A 94 -6.26 -7.58 12.64
C TYR A 94 -7.57 -8.28 12.25
N ALA A 95 -8.69 -7.80 12.78
CA ALA A 95 -10.02 -8.25 12.39
C ALA A 95 -10.51 -7.53 11.12
N ASP A 96 -11.01 -8.30 10.16
CA ASP A 96 -11.52 -7.82 8.88
C ASP A 96 -12.91 -8.40 8.55
N LEU A 97 -13.49 -7.96 7.44
CA LEU A 97 -14.72 -8.52 6.89
C LEU A 97 -14.42 -9.43 5.69
N VAL A 98 -15.21 -10.48 5.52
CA VAL A 98 -15.14 -11.33 4.31
C VAL A 98 -15.52 -10.55 3.06
N ASP A 99 -16.60 -9.76 3.12
CA ASP A 99 -17.01 -8.84 2.05
C ASP A 99 -17.91 -7.74 2.65
N PRO A 100 -17.51 -6.47 2.63
CA PRO A 100 -18.25 -5.40 3.30
C PRO A 100 -19.65 -5.10 2.71
N LEU A 101 -19.96 -5.61 1.51
CA LEU A 101 -21.24 -5.44 0.83
C LEU A 101 -22.13 -6.68 0.92
N THR A 102 -21.54 -7.88 0.84
CA THR A 102 -22.30 -9.13 0.69
C THR A 102 -22.29 -10.02 1.94
N SER A 103 -21.33 -9.85 2.85
CA SER A 103 -21.20 -10.71 4.05
C SER A 103 -20.71 -9.95 5.29
N PRO A 104 -21.51 -9.86 6.38
CA PRO A 104 -21.07 -9.26 7.63
C PRO A 104 -20.16 -10.18 8.47
N GLU A 105 -19.71 -11.31 7.92
CA GLU A 105 -18.85 -12.27 8.61
C GLU A 105 -17.44 -11.70 8.83
N LEU A 106 -16.91 -11.91 10.04
CA LEU A 106 -15.54 -11.51 10.38
C LEU A 106 -14.53 -12.54 9.87
N THR A 107 -13.41 -12.05 9.38
CA THR A 107 -12.20 -12.81 9.08
C THR A 107 -11.00 -12.16 9.78
N SER A 108 -9.83 -12.78 9.67
CA SER A 108 -8.55 -12.21 10.09
C SER A 108 -7.76 -11.75 8.87
N GLY A 109 -7.00 -10.67 9.03
CA GLY A 109 -5.99 -10.23 8.08
C GLY A 109 -4.63 -10.04 8.76
N SER A 110 -3.60 -9.79 7.93
CA SER A 110 -2.22 -9.56 8.35
C SER A 110 -1.72 -8.27 7.69
N LEU A 111 -1.32 -7.28 8.51
CA LEU A 111 -0.81 -5.99 8.02
C LEU A 111 0.48 -6.19 7.21
N THR A 112 1.40 -7.04 7.68
CA THR A 112 2.63 -7.36 6.95
C THR A 112 2.29 -8.08 5.64
N GLY A 113 1.35 -9.03 5.69
CA GLY A 113 0.86 -9.73 4.51
C GLY A 113 0.25 -8.78 3.47
N ASP A 114 -0.55 -7.82 3.92
CA ASP A 114 -1.13 -6.79 3.06
C ASP A 114 -0.05 -5.90 2.43
N LEU A 115 0.92 -5.42 3.22
CA LEU A 115 2.04 -4.61 2.74
C LEU A 115 2.88 -5.35 1.68
N LEU A 116 3.17 -6.63 1.94
CA LEU A 116 3.90 -7.46 1.00
C LEU A 116 3.11 -7.71 -0.27
N SER A 117 1.82 -8.05 -0.16
CA SER A 117 0.97 -8.33 -1.32
C SER A 117 0.82 -7.11 -2.23
N ILE A 118 0.71 -5.90 -1.64
CA ILE A 118 0.76 -4.65 -2.40
C ILE A 118 2.12 -4.51 -3.10
N ALA A 119 3.23 -4.76 -2.40
CA ALA A 119 4.57 -4.67 -2.98
C ALA A 119 4.75 -5.61 -4.19
N GLU A 120 4.29 -6.86 -4.09
CA GLU A 120 4.34 -7.86 -5.16
C GLU A 120 3.59 -7.39 -6.42
N ASP A 121 2.34 -6.96 -6.25
CA ASP A 121 1.50 -6.51 -7.36
C ASP A 121 2.07 -5.26 -8.06
N LEU A 122 2.64 -4.33 -7.28
CA LEU A 122 3.26 -3.12 -7.81
C LEU A 122 4.57 -3.41 -8.53
N ALA A 123 5.40 -4.29 -7.97
CA ALA A 123 6.67 -4.72 -8.56
C ALA A 123 6.44 -5.38 -9.93
N LYS A 124 5.37 -6.18 -10.07
CA LYS A 124 5.04 -6.81 -11.35
C LYS A 124 4.79 -5.80 -12.46
N GLY A 125 3.94 -4.79 -12.23
CA GLY A 125 3.74 -3.73 -13.23
C GLY A 125 4.98 -2.86 -13.45
N LEU A 126 5.81 -2.64 -12.41
CA LEU A 126 7.09 -1.93 -12.56
C LEU A 126 8.07 -2.68 -13.47
N GLN A 127 8.11 -4.01 -13.43
CA GLN A 127 8.93 -4.84 -14.31
C GLN A 127 8.58 -4.58 -15.78
N HIS A 128 7.28 -4.48 -16.10
CA HIS A 128 6.79 -4.13 -17.44
C HIS A 128 7.12 -2.68 -17.82
N ALA A 129 6.90 -1.73 -16.91
CA ALA A 129 7.18 -0.31 -17.15
C ALA A 129 8.68 -0.06 -17.41
N ARG A 130 9.58 -0.69 -16.65
CA ARG A 130 11.04 -0.61 -16.84
C ARG A 130 11.50 -1.17 -18.19
N ALA A 131 10.74 -2.10 -18.75
CA ALA A 131 10.94 -2.62 -20.10
C ALA A 131 10.24 -1.79 -21.20
N ASN A 132 9.73 -0.59 -20.88
CA ASN A 132 8.96 0.29 -21.77
C ASN A 132 7.65 -0.32 -22.31
N ARG A 133 7.05 -1.27 -21.58
CA ARG A 133 5.76 -1.90 -21.90
C ARG A 133 4.65 -1.30 -21.03
N PHE A 134 4.31 -0.03 -21.30
CA PHE A 134 3.41 0.74 -20.44
C PHE A 134 1.96 0.28 -20.48
N ASP A 135 1.49 -0.24 -21.61
CA ASP A 135 0.18 -0.86 -21.75
C ASP A 135 0.04 -2.12 -20.88
N GLU A 136 1.07 -2.98 -20.89
CA GLU A 136 1.15 -4.17 -20.04
C GLU A 136 1.21 -3.79 -18.55
N ALA A 137 2.01 -2.78 -18.21
CA ALA A 137 2.12 -2.28 -16.84
C ALA A 137 0.78 -1.73 -16.32
N LEU A 138 0.09 -0.91 -17.11
CA LEU A 138 -1.22 -0.36 -16.76
C LEU A 138 -2.27 -1.45 -16.61
N TRP A 139 -2.27 -2.45 -17.50
CA TRP A 139 -3.15 -3.60 -17.37
C TRP A 139 -2.92 -4.36 -16.07
N TRP A 140 -1.66 -4.71 -15.77
CA TRP A 140 -1.31 -5.41 -14.52
C TRP A 140 -1.74 -4.62 -13.30
N TRP A 141 -1.34 -3.34 -13.21
CA TRP A 141 -1.68 -2.50 -12.06
C TRP A 141 -3.20 -2.31 -11.90
N GLN A 142 -3.95 -2.10 -12.99
CA GLN A 142 -5.39 -1.92 -12.90
C GLN A 142 -6.10 -3.23 -12.53
N PHE A 143 -5.73 -4.35 -13.16
CA PHE A 143 -6.31 -5.65 -12.85
C PHE A 143 -6.07 -5.99 -11.37
N SER A 144 -4.81 -5.93 -10.92
CA SER A 144 -4.47 -6.26 -9.54
C SER A 144 -5.02 -5.25 -8.54
N TYR A 145 -5.26 -3.98 -8.94
CA TYR A 145 -5.95 -3.01 -8.07
C TYR A 145 -7.35 -3.46 -7.75
N LEU A 146 -8.09 -3.87 -8.79
CA LEU A 146 -9.48 -4.28 -8.68
C LEU A 146 -9.64 -5.66 -8.03
N SER A 147 -8.63 -6.54 -8.17
CA SER A 147 -8.71 -7.92 -7.68
C SER A 147 -7.98 -8.16 -6.36
N ASN A 148 -7.04 -7.30 -5.95
CA ASN A 148 -6.19 -7.55 -4.78
C ASN A 148 -5.67 -6.27 -4.10
N TRP A 149 -4.58 -5.65 -4.56
CA TRP A 149 -3.86 -4.62 -3.80
C TRP A 149 -4.70 -3.38 -3.44
N GLY A 150 -5.77 -3.08 -4.17
CA GLY A 150 -6.67 -1.98 -3.83
C GLY A 150 -7.40 -2.19 -2.51
N GLU A 151 -7.90 -3.41 -2.26
CA GLU A 151 -8.51 -3.78 -0.99
C GLU A 151 -7.46 -3.79 0.14
N ARG A 152 -6.31 -4.42 -0.11
CA ARG A 152 -5.19 -4.51 0.84
C ARG A 152 -4.70 -3.11 1.26
N ALA A 153 -4.58 -2.18 0.31
CA ALA A 153 -4.17 -0.80 0.59
C ALA A 153 -5.22 -0.05 1.42
N ALA A 154 -6.52 -0.25 1.15
CA ALA A 154 -7.59 0.34 1.94
C ALA A 154 -7.61 -0.21 3.39
N ALA A 155 -7.43 -1.52 3.57
CA ALA A 155 -7.30 -2.15 4.87
C ALA A 155 -6.07 -1.60 5.63
N THR A 156 -4.91 -1.57 4.98
CA THR A 156 -3.66 -1.01 5.51
C THR A 156 -3.85 0.43 6.01
N VAL A 157 -4.46 1.31 5.20
CA VAL A 157 -4.74 2.71 5.61
C VAL A 157 -5.64 2.76 6.84
N ARG A 158 -6.70 1.95 6.89
CA ARG A 158 -7.61 1.87 8.05
C ARG A 158 -6.87 1.44 9.31
N ILE A 159 -6.07 0.39 9.23
CA ILE A 159 -5.32 -0.18 10.37
C ILE A 159 -4.30 0.84 10.88
N LEU A 160 -3.46 1.37 10.01
CA LEU A 160 -2.41 2.33 10.40
C LEU A 160 -3.00 3.64 10.94
N THR A 161 -4.15 4.08 10.43
CA THR A 161 -4.88 5.22 11.02
C THR A 161 -5.36 4.92 12.44
N SER A 162 -5.85 3.69 12.68
CA SER A 162 -6.25 3.24 14.02
C SER A 162 -5.07 3.21 14.97
N VAL A 163 -3.94 2.60 14.57
CA VAL A 163 -2.71 2.55 15.35
C VAL A 163 -2.23 3.96 15.69
N LEU A 164 -2.16 4.86 14.70
CA LEU A 164 -1.73 6.24 14.92
C LEU A 164 -2.67 7.00 15.87
N SER A 165 -3.97 6.72 15.81
CA SER A 165 -4.96 7.30 16.71
C SER A 165 -4.74 6.84 18.15
N HIS A 166 -4.55 5.54 18.38
CA HIS A 166 -4.21 4.99 19.70
C HIS A 166 -2.92 5.61 20.24
N LEU A 167 -1.86 5.64 19.44
CA LEU A 167 -0.56 6.21 19.83
C LEU A 167 -0.63 7.69 20.24
N ARG A 168 -1.54 8.47 19.63
CA ARG A 168 -1.63 9.92 19.87
C ARG A 168 -2.70 10.32 20.87
N LEU A 169 -3.79 9.57 20.96
CA LEU A 169 -4.98 9.95 21.71
C LEU A 169 -5.13 9.18 23.02
N ASP A 170 -4.51 8.00 23.17
CA ASP A 170 -4.57 7.23 24.43
C ASP A 170 -3.62 7.79 25.50
N ALA A 171 -3.26 9.07 25.43
CA ALA A 171 -2.64 9.78 26.55
C ALA A 171 -3.58 9.71 27.75
N ASP A 172 -3.05 9.30 28.90
CA ASP A 172 -3.81 9.13 30.14
C ASP A 172 -4.74 10.34 30.37
N PRO A 173 -6.05 10.15 30.60
CA PRO A 173 -6.99 11.25 30.85
C PRO A 173 -6.51 12.22 31.94
N ASP A 174 -5.72 11.75 32.93
CA ASP A 174 -5.12 12.61 33.94
C ASP A 174 -3.99 13.50 33.35
N THR A 175 -3.19 12.96 32.43
CA THR A 175 -2.13 13.72 31.72
C THR A 175 -2.71 14.77 30.76
N LEU A 176 -3.84 14.45 30.11
CA LEU A 176 -4.58 15.37 29.25
C LEU A 176 -5.24 16.50 30.06
N ALA A 177 -5.84 16.15 31.20
CA ALA A 177 -6.45 17.12 32.11
C ALA A 177 -5.42 18.09 32.70
N ASP A 178 -4.24 17.60 33.09
CA ASP A 178 -3.15 18.45 33.60
C ASP A 178 -2.58 19.38 32.52
N ALA A 179 -2.45 18.90 31.28
CA ALA A 179 -1.99 19.73 30.15
C ALA A 179 -3.00 20.83 29.78
N GLU A 180 -4.30 20.52 29.76
CA GLU A 180 -5.37 21.52 29.58
C GLU A 180 -5.38 22.54 30.71
N PHE A 181 -5.24 22.10 31.96
CA PHE A 181 -5.18 22.99 33.12
C PHE A 181 -4.02 23.98 33.00
N HIS A 182 -2.82 23.51 32.65
CA HIS A 182 -1.65 24.37 32.46
C HIS A 182 -1.77 25.32 31.27
N ALA A 183 -2.38 24.90 30.15
CA ALA A 183 -2.58 25.76 28.98
C ALA A 183 -3.59 26.90 29.22
N LEU A 184 -4.58 26.67 30.11
CA LEU A 184 -5.63 27.64 30.44
C LEU A 184 -5.26 28.55 31.62
N HIS A 185 -4.19 28.24 32.36
CA HIS A 185 -3.74 28.97 33.55
C HIS A 185 -2.22 29.27 33.48
N PRO A 186 -1.77 30.13 32.53
CA PRO A 186 -0.37 30.52 32.36
C PRO A 186 0.17 31.43 33.48
#